data_AF-A0A974UXG5-F1
#
_entry.id   AF-A0A974UXG5-F1
#
_cell.length_a   1.000
_cell.length_b   1.000
_cell.length_c   1.000
_cell.angle_alpha   90.00
_cell.angle_beta   90.00
_cell.angle_gamma   90.00
#
_symmetry.space_group_name_H-M   'P 1'
#
loop_
_entity.id
_entity.type
_entity.pdbx_description
1 polymer ?
#
loop_
_entity_poly.entity_id
_entity_poly.type
_entity_poly.pdbx_seq_one_letter_code
_entity_poly.pdbx_strand_id
1 'polypeptide(L)' 'MRTNRARLDAQAASASALSDSQAQLVTPLARLGAMTIGELATEARMAQPTVTRSVKSLETAGLVHRPPRPR' A
#
# COMPACT_ATOMS: atom_id res chain seq x y z
N MET A 1 8.83 -9.68 -13.95
CA MET A 1 7.94 -8.73 -13.25
C MET A 1 8.60 -7.36 -13.19
N ARG A 2 8.35 -6.48 -14.16
CA ARG A 2 8.87 -5.11 -14.18
C ARG A 2 7.68 -4.15 -14.31
N THR A 3 7.76 -3.00 -13.61
CA THR A 3 6.87 -1.82 -13.69
C THR A 3 5.71 -1.66 -12.67
N ASN A 4 5.97 -1.82 -11.36
CA ASN A 4 5.09 -1.26 -10.32
C ASN A 4 5.71 -0.08 -9.57
N ARG A 5 7.02 -0.14 -9.29
CA ARG A 5 7.78 0.89 -8.55
C ARG A 5 7.64 2.30 -9.13
N ALA A 6 7.96 2.48 -10.41
CA ALA A 6 7.92 3.80 -11.05
C ALA A 6 6.51 4.41 -11.11
N ARG A 7 5.46 3.58 -11.21
CA ARG A 7 4.07 4.05 -11.14
C ARG A 7 3.68 4.46 -9.73
N LEU A 8 4.05 3.64 -8.74
CA LEU A 8 3.82 3.95 -7.32
C LEU A 8 4.57 5.22 -6.90
N ASP A 9 5.83 5.37 -7.30
CA ASP A 9 6.65 6.55 -6.97
C ASP A 9 6.11 7.81 -7.69
N ALA A 10 5.76 7.73 -8.97
CA ALA A 10 5.19 8.86 -9.71
C ALA A 10 3.81 9.29 -9.19
N GLN A 11 2.98 8.33 -8.77
CA GLN A 11 1.65 8.63 -8.20
C GLN A 11 1.74 9.08 -6.74
N ALA A 12 2.71 8.57 -5.95
CA ALA A 12 3.03 9.08 -4.62
C ALA A 12 3.53 10.54 -4.64
N ALA A 13 4.22 10.95 -5.72
CA ALA A 13 4.61 12.34 -5.93
C ALA A 13 3.45 13.24 -6.38
N SER A 14 2.41 12.67 -7.01
CA SER A 14 1.28 13.43 -7.59
C SER A 14 0.08 13.58 -6.64
N ALA A 15 -0.17 12.59 -5.79
CA ALA A 15 -1.12 12.70 -4.69
C ALA A 15 -0.38 13.26 -3.48
N SER A 16 -0.63 14.53 -3.11
CA SER A 16 -0.23 15.19 -1.85
C SER A 16 0.64 14.30 -0.95
N ALA A 17 1.96 14.54 -0.95
CA ALA A 17 2.99 13.81 -0.21
C ALA A 17 2.43 12.79 0.79
N LEU A 18 2.51 11.50 0.45
CA LEU A 18 2.05 10.40 1.30
C LEU A 18 2.43 10.65 2.76
N SER A 19 1.51 10.38 3.68
CA SER A 19 1.88 10.39 5.10
C SER A 19 2.94 9.31 5.37
N ASP A 20 3.74 9.47 6.42
CA ASP A 20 4.78 8.50 6.78
C ASP A 20 4.23 7.08 6.91
N SER A 21 3.03 6.96 7.50
CA SER A 21 2.31 5.69 7.63
C SER A 21 1.92 5.09 6.27
N GLN A 22 1.53 5.91 5.30
CA GLN A 22 1.20 5.45 3.96
C GLN A 22 2.45 5.03 3.18
N ALA A 23 3.53 5.81 3.26
CA ALA A 23 4.82 5.47 2.65
C ALA A 23 5.38 4.15 3.20
N GLN A 24 5.24 3.92 4.51
CA GLN A 24 5.64 2.69 5.18
C GLN A 24 4.86 1.45 4.71
N LEU A 25 3.62 1.63 4.21
CA LEU A 25 2.80 0.54 3.65
C LEU A 25 3.07 0.31 2.16
N VAL A 26 3.32 1.36 1.39
CA VAL A 26 3.60 1.24 -0.06
C VAL A 26 4.97 0.60 -0.30
N THR A 27 5.95 0.88 0.55
CA THR A 27 7.32 0.34 0.43
C THR A 27 7.36 -1.19 0.37
N PRO A 28 6.77 -1.95 1.31
CA PRO A 28 6.76 -3.41 1.25
C PRO A 28 5.92 -3.95 0.09
N LEU A 29 4.80 -3.31 -0.28
CA LEU A 29 4.03 -3.68 -1.47
C LEU A 29 4.85 -3.55 -2.77
N ALA A 30 5.66 -2.50 -2.87
CA ALA A 30 6.53 -2.28 -4.02
C ALA A 30 7.73 -3.25 -4.06
N ARG A 31 8.22 -3.69 -2.90
CA ARG A 31 9.40 -4.56 -2.77
C ARG A 31 9.08 -6.06 -2.83
N LEU A 32 8.03 -6.47 -2.13
CA LEU A 32 7.68 -7.89 -1.92
C LEU A 32 6.47 -8.32 -2.77
N GLY A 33 5.72 -7.37 -3.30
CA GLY A 33 4.56 -7.63 -4.15
C GLY A 33 3.25 -7.70 -3.37
N ALA A 34 2.27 -8.42 -3.94
CA ALA A 34 0.95 -8.55 -3.37
C ALA A 34 1.01 -9.33 -2.04
N MET A 35 0.33 -8.82 -1.03
CA MET A 35 0.25 -9.42 0.30
C MET A 35 -1.11 -9.15 0.93
N THR A 36 -1.47 -9.97 1.91
CA THR A 36 -2.67 -9.79 2.72
C THR A 36 -2.49 -8.64 3.71
N ILE A 37 -3.59 -8.18 4.30
CA ILE A 37 -3.54 -7.11 5.31
C ILE A 37 -2.79 -7.51 6.58
N GLY A 38 -2.87 -8.78 6.97
CA GLY A 38 -2.11 -9.29 8.11
C GLY A 38 -0.62 -9.27 7.84
N GLU A 39 -0.20 -9.74 6.66
CA GLU A 39 1.22 -9.72 6.25
C GLU A 39 1.74 -8.29 6.12
N LEU A 40 0.95 -7.39 5.52
CA LEU A 40 1.29 -5.98 5.40
C LEU A 40 1.42 -5.30 6.77
N ALA A 41 0.54 -5.62 7.73
CA ALA A 41 0.62 -5.11 9.09
C ALA A 41 1.89 -5.59 9.81
N THR A 42 2.23 -6.87 9.66
CA THR A 42 3.47 -7.44 10.22
C THR A 42 4.70 -6.80 9.60
N GLU A 43 4.76 -6.68 8.27
CA GLU A 43 5.92 -6.14 7.55
C GLU A 43 6.12 -4.65 7.84
N ALA A 44 5.03 -3.87 7.85
CA ALA A 44 5.07 -2.45 8.20
C ALA A 44 5.23 -2.20 9.71
N ARG A 45 5.14 -3.25 10.55
CA ARG A 45 5.13 -3.16 12.03
C ARG A 45 4.06 -2.21 12.54
N MET A 46 2.88 -2.25 11.93
CA MET A 46 1.76 -1.38 12.23
C MET A 46 0.56 -2.18 12.72
N ALA A 47 -0.23 -1.59 13.60
CA ALA A 47 -1.48 -2.19 14.02
C ALA A 47 -2.44 -2.35 12.83
N GLN A 48 -3.14 -3.49 12.77
CA GLN A 48 -4.08 -3.81 11.69
C GLN A 48 -5.17 -2.75 11.44
N PRO A 49 -5.75 -2.08 12.46
CA PRO A 49 -6.70 -0.98 12.23
C PRO A 49 -6.09 0.19 11.47
N THR A 50 -4.84 0.56 11.79
CA THR A 50 -4.10 1.64 11.13
C THR A 50 -3.79 1.27 9.68
N VAL A 51 -3.35 0.03 9.44
CA VAL A 51 -3.12 -0.51 8.10
C VAL A 51 -4.40 -0.47 7.28
N THR A 52 -5.52 -0.94 7.84
CA THR A 52 -6.80 -0.99 7.14
C THR A 52 -7.28 0.42 6.75
N ARG A 53 -7.18 1.40 7.66
CA ARG A 53 -7.56 2.79 7.38
C ARG A 53 -6.66 3.40 6.30
N SER A 54 -5.36 3.18 6.40
CA SER A 54 -4.37 3.73 5.46
C SER A 54 -4.50 3.10 4.07
N VAL A 55 -4.70 1.78 3.99
CA VAL A 55 -4.97 1.07 2.73
C VAL A 55 -6.25 1.58 2.08
N LYS A 56 -7.35 1.77 2.83
CA LYS A 56 -8.58 2.35 2.28
C LYS A 56 -8.35 3.75 1.69
N SER A 57 -7.54 4.56 2.35
CA SER A 57 -7.15 5.89 1.84
C SER A 57 -6.32 5.78 0.56
N LEU A 58 -5.36 4.85 0.52
CA LEU A 58 -4.52 4.59 -0.66
C LEU A 58 -5.34 4.02 -1.84
N GLU A 59 -6.33 3.16 -1.57
CA GLU A 59 -7.27 2.63 -2.58
C GLU A 59 -8.12 3.76 -3.17
N THR A 60 -8.62 4.65 -2.31
CA THR A 60 -9.41 5.82 -2.73
C THR A 60 -8.57 6.77 -3.58
N ALA A 61 -7.27 6.87 -3.30
CA ALA A 61 -6.31 7.64 -4.10
C ALA A 61 -5.84 6.91 -5.38
N GLY A 62 -6.30 5.68 -5.63
CA GLY A 62 -5.92 4.89 -6.80
C GLY A 62 -4.50 4.33 -6.77
N LEU A 63 -3.84 4.33 -5.60
CA LEU A 63 -2.44 3.92 -5.43
C LEU A 63 -2.27 2.43 -5.17
N VAL A 64 -3.28 1.80 -4.58
CA VAL A 64 -3.31 0.36 -4.35
C VAL A 64 -4.66 -0.21 -4.75
N HIS A 65 -4.70 -1.51 -5.04
CA HIS A 65 -5.92 -2.21 -5.37
C HIS A 65 -6.00 -3.50 -4.56
N ARG A 66 -7.10 -3.69 -3.82
CA ARG A 66 -7.42 -4.97 -3.19
C ARG A 66 -8.45 -5.73 -4.03
N PRO A 67 -8.06 -6.82 -4.71
CA PRO A 67 -9.03 -7.69 -5.32
C PRO A 67 -9.87 -8.40 -4.24
N PRO A 68 -11.15 -8.68 -4.50
CA PRO A 68 -11.94 -9.54 -3.63
C PRO A 68 -11.23 -10.89 -3.48
N ARG A 69 -11.18 -11.44 -2.26
CA ARG A 69 -10.65 -12.79 -2.06
C ARG A 69 -11.55 -13.78 -2.80
N PRO A 70 -10.98 -14.72 -3.59
CA PRO A 70 -11.76 -15.85 -4.09
C PRO A 70 -12.33 -16.62 -2.89
N ARG A 71 -13.58 -17.06 -3.02
CA ARG A 71 -14.30 -17.85 -2.02
C ARG A 71 -13.77 -19.28 -1.98
#